data_AF-A0A7G8UZK9-F1
#
_entry.id   AF-A0A7G8UZK9-F1
#
_cell.length_a   1.000
_cell.length_b   1.000
_cell.length_c   1.000
_cell.angle_alpha   90.00
_cell.angle_beta   90.00
_cell.angle_gamma   90.00
#
_symmetry.space_group_name_H-M   'P 1'
#
loop_
_entity.id
_entity.type
_entity.pdbx_description
1 polymer ?
#
loop_
_entity_poly.entity_id
_entity_poly.type
_entity_poly.pdbx_seq_one_letter_code
_entity_poly.pdbx_strand_id
1 'polypeptide(L)'
;MANNVNITSSGIQKVLRNYNEKQALAEYIWNGFDANADTLEINYTANELGFMDRLEIYDNGYGINFKNLKIKFDPFYESEKALQLAVNRNRSVMHGKNGVGRLTFFKFANDAEWQTTFLHNDALKSGRIRIGVSALNNYRASLLDMPLSDKPGTRVLFSNIKILEENMEQEIIPFLKAEFCWFLELNKKRNYTIIINGVPLDYTDNIQYYEEDIQIEDERTKTVFKLKFVQWKESLHKELSKVYYINEKGEELFKEYTTLNKKADEYFHSVYIESEFFTDFDFSGSEFDTQVKLYNRSRSSPEYKLLSKKVNELLRAKRKFFLKEYSGKLFQRYENEGVLSLNDKQPVDLQRKKVLLNILKAVYEIQPKLFSNLSIDQKKTFIALIDALLVSDQRISLLNLLESIVDLEEEERIELKALLLP
;
A
#
# COMPACT_ATOMS: atom_id res chain seq x y z
N MET A 1 38.36 29.27 10.21
CA MET A 1 38.09 27.86 10.56
C MET A 1 36.64 27.59 10.25
N ALA A 2 36.34 26.61 9.40
CA ALA A 2 34.97 26.21 9.14
C ALA A 2 34.53 25.23 10.25
N ASN A 3 33.44 25.53 10.93
CA ASN A 3 32.83 24.63 11.91
C ASN A 3 31.72 23.85 11.23
N ASN A 4 31.68 22.54 11.44
CA ASN A 4 30.60 21.69 10.94
C ASN A 4 29.36 21.83 11.82
N VAL A 5 28.20 21.98 11.19
CA VAL A 5 26.90 21.91 11.89
C VAL A 5 26.66 20.47 12.29
N ASN A 6 26.40 20.22 13.58
CA ASN A 6 26.18 18.87 14.09
C ASN A 6 24.68 18.61 14.31
N ILE A 7 24.21 17.45 13.86
CA ILE A 7 22.84 17.00 14.09
C ILE A 7 22.77 16.39 15.49
N THR A 8 21.80 16.81 16.29
CA THR A 8 21.60 16.31 17.67
C THR A 8 20.53 15.23 17.73
N SER A 9 20.59 14.35 18.73
CA SER A 9 19.56 13.33 18.99
C SER A 9 18.16 13.95 19.12
N SER A 10 18.03 15.09 19.81
CA SER A 10 16.76 15.81 19.96
C SER A 10 16.25 16.36 18.62
N GLY A 11 17.14 16.85 17.77
CA GLY A 11 16.82 17.25 16.40
C GLY A 11 16.28 16.08 15.58
N ILE A 12 16.97 14.93 15.61
CA ILE A 12 16.54 13.70 14.93
C ILE A 12 15.14 13.28 15.37
N GLN A 13 14.89 13.20 16.68
CA GLN A 13 13.59 12.81 17.21
C GLN A 13 12.48 13.78 16.79
N LYS A 14 12.76 15.09 16.76
CA LYS A 14 11.79 16.11 16.35
C LYS A 14 11.42 15.97 14.87
N VAL A 15 12.39 15.66 14.01
CA VAL A 15 12.15 15.45 12.59
C VAL A 15 11.37 14.15 12.34
N LEU A 16 11.70 13.09 13.07
CA LEU A 16 11.03 11.78 12.96
C LEU A 16 9.77 11.66 13.85
N ARG A 17 9.25 12.78 14.35
CA ARG A 17 8.13 12.78 15.31
C ARG A 17 6.85 12.15 14.76
N ASN A 18 6.63 12.21 13.44
CA ASN A 18 5.42 11.70 12.80
C ASN A 18 5.41 10.18 12.62
N TYR A 19 6.55 9.49 12.84
CA TYR A 19 6.55 8.04 12.88
C TYR A 19 5.86 7.55 14.15
N ASN A 20 5.14 6.43 14.06
CA ASN A 20 4.70 5.66 15.22
C ASN A 20 5.43 4.30 15.26
N GLU A 21 5.18 3.52 16.29
CA GLU A 21 5.75 2.20 16.51
C GLU A 21 5.51 1.22 15.36
N LYS A 22 4.28 1.20 14.80
CA LYS A 22 3.89 0.31 13.69
C LYS A 22 4.68 0.63 12.41
N GLN A 23 4.76 1.91 12.08
CA GLN A 23 5.55 2.42 10.95
C GLN A 23 7.04 2.16 11.15
N ALA A 24 7.55 2.37 12.37
CA ALA A 24 8.94 2.13 12.68
C ALA A 24 9.32 0.65 12.49
N LEU A 25 8.49 -0.30 12.95
CA LEU A 25 8.73 -1.73 12.71
C LEU A 25 8.64 -2.09 11.22
N ALA A 26 7.69 -1.53 10.48
CA ALA A 26 7.60 -1.73 9.04
C ALA A 26 8.87 -1.26 8.30
N GLU A 27 9.51 -0.17 8.73
CA GLU A 27 10.79 0.29 8.16
C GLU A 27 11.91 -0.75 8.34
N TYR A 28 11.92 -1.53 9.43
CA TYR A 28 12.90 -2.61 9.62
C TYR A 28 12.66 -3.80 8.69
N ILE A 29 11.39 -4.16 8.45
CA ILE A 29 11.02 -5.21 7.49
C ILE A 29 11.41 -4.77 6.07
N TRP A 30 11.07 -3.53 5.69
CA TRP A 30 11.48 -2.95 4.41
C TRP A 30 13.00 -2.89 4.26
N ASN A 31 13.75 -2.59 5.33
CA ASN A 31 15.21 -2.62 5.28
C ASN A 31 15.76 -4.02 5.00
N GLY A 32 15.11 -5.07 5.51
CA GLY A 32 15.47 -6.45 5.22
C GLY A 32 15.17 -6.84 3.77
N PHE A 33 13.98 -6.52 3.24
CA PHE A 33 13.69 -6.71 1.81
C PHE A 33 14.64 -5.91 0.89
N ASP A 34 14.96 -4.66 1.25
CA ASP A 34 15.97 -3.85 0.55
C ASP A 34 17.39 -4.48 0.65
N ALA A 35 17.62 -5.37 1.62
CA ALA A 35 18.82 -6.17 1.73
C ALA A 35 18.76 -7.47 0.90
N ASN A 36 17.78 -7.57 0.00
CA ASN A 36 17.49 -8.75 -0.81
C ASN A 36 17.17 -10.01 0.01
N ALA A 37 16.61 -9.83 1.20
CA ALA A 37 15.99 -10.91 1.94
C ALA A 37 14.71 -11.36 1.24
N ASP A 38 14.43 -12.66 1.26
CA ASP A 38 13.12 -13.22 0.94
C ASP A 38 12.35 -13.60 2.21
N THR A 39 13.04 -13.76 3.34
CA THR A 39 12.47 -14.21 4.61
C THR A 39 12.85 -13.24 5.71
N LEU A 40 11.83 -12.68 6.36
CA LEU A 40 11.98 -11.90 7.59
C LEU A 40 11.35 -12.63 8.76
N GLU A 41 11.99 -12.58 9.91
CA GLU A 41 11.47 -13.12 11.16
C GLU A 41 11.36 -12.01 12.21
N ILE A 42 10.21 -11.91 12.85
CA ILE A 42 9.96 -11.02 13.99
C ILE A 42 9.67 -11.92 15.18
N ASN A 43 10.55 -11.90 16.18
CA ASN A 43 10.39 -12.71 17.37
C ASN A 43 10.32 -11.82 18.61
N TYR A 44 9.32 -12.05 19.46
CA TYR A 44 9.15 -11.34 20.72
C TYR A 44 8.65 -12.26 21.82
N THR A 45 8.92 -11.84 23.06
CA THR A 45 8.39 -12.47 24.27
C THR A 45 7.98 -11.39 25.24
N ALA A 46 6.88 -11.60 25.95
CA ALA A 46 6.44 -10.74 27.03
C ALA A 46 6.45 -11.46 28.37
N ASN A 47 6.56 -10.69 29.45
CA ASN A 47 6.37 -11.21 30.80
C ASN A 47 4.88 -11.36 31.14
N GLU A 48 4.59 -11.91 32.33
CA GLU A 48 3.23 -12.17 32.81
C GLU A 48 2.33 -10.92 32.88
N LEU A 49 2.92 -9.72 32.92
CA LEU A 49 2.21 -8.44 32.93
C LEU A 49 2.01 -7.87 31.51
N GLY A 50 2.43 -8.58 30.47
CA GLY A 50 2.29 -8.19 29.06
C GLY A 50 3.34 -7.19 28.55
N PHE A 51 4.35 -6.85 29.35
CA PHE A 51 5.46 -6.00 28.87
C PHE A 51 6.44 -6.84 28.06
N MET A 52 6.86 -6.33 26.88
CA MET A 52 7.84 -7.03 26.05
C MET A 52 9.24 -7.03 26.67
N ASP A 53 9.76 -8.23 26.93
CA ASP A 53 11.12 -8.47 27.42
C ASP A 53 12.13 -8.54 26.26
N ARG A 54 11.71 -9.10 25.12
CA ARG A 54 12.52 -9.28 23.92
C ARG A 54 11.71 -8.92 22.69
N LEU A 55 12.36 -8.23 21.76
CA LEU A 55 11.89 -8.03 20.40
C LEU A 55 13.12 -8.04 19.50
N GLU A 56 13.07 -8.86 18.45
CA GLU A 56 14.10 -8.90 17.43
C GLU A 56 13.50 -9.05 16.04
N ILE A 57 14.20 -8.50 15.05
CA ILE A 57 13.88 -8.66 13.64
C ILE A 57 15.11 -9.25 12.96
N TYR A 58 14.95 -10.36 12.26
CA TYR A 58 15.99 -11.00 11.47
C TYR A 58 15.63 -10.97 9.98
N ASP A 59 16.63 -10.68 9.16
CA ASP A 59 16.59 -10.82 7.70
C ASP A 59 17.68 -11.77 7.22
N ASN A 60 17.36 -12.58 6.19
CA ASN A 60 18.32 -13.46 5.51
C ASN A 60 19.02 -12.79 4.31
N GLY A 61 19.08 -11.45 4.29
CA GLY A 61 19.67 -10.67 3.21
C GLY A 61 21.20 -10.68 3.20
N TYR A 62 21.80 -9.79 2.40
CA TYR A 62 23.26 -9.78 2.20
C TYR A 62 24.08 -9.26 3.42
N GLY A 63 23.43 -8.82 4.49
CA GLY A 63 24.09 -8.27 5.67
C GLY A 63 24.63 -6.84 5.51
N ILE A 64 25.43 -6.36 6.47
CA ILE A 64 25.99 -5.00 6.47
C ILE A 64 27.51 -5.08 6.40
N ASN A 65 28.07 -4.88 5.19
CA ASN A 65 29.52 -4.85 5.01
C ASN A 65 30.13 -3.61 5.69
N PHE A 66 31.07 -3.84 6.60
CA PHE A 66 31.68 -2.78 7.41
C PHE A 66 32.50 -1.77 6.60
N LYS A 67 32.93 -2.10 5.36
CA LYS A 67 33.51 -1.11 4.43
C LYS A 67 32.51 0.01 4.08
N ASN A 68 31.21 -0.31 4.07
CA ASN A 68 30.14 0.61 3.71
C ASN A 68 29.44 1.19 4.95
N LEU A 69 29.93 0.89 6.16
CA LEU A 69 29.28 1.27 7.41
C LEU A 69 29.05 2.77 7.50
N LYS A 70 30.11 3.55 7.20
CA LYS A 70 30.06 5.00 7.20
C LYS A 70 28.97 5.53 6.27
N ILE A 71 28.86 4.97 5.07
CA ILE A 71 27.89 5.42 4.07
C ILE A 71 26.46 5.00 4.44
N LYS A 72 26.29 3.87 5.13
CA LYS A 72 24.98 3.39 5.57
C LYS A 72 24.48 4.03 6.88
N PHE A 73 25.38 4.46 7.76
CA PHE A 73 25.05 4.91 9.12
C PHE A 73 25.28 6.39 9.41
N ASP A 74 26.20 7.07 8.72
CA ASP A 74 26.44 8.50 8.93
C ASP A 74 25.36 9.41 8.29
N PRO A 75 24.87 9.15 7.06
CA PRO A 75 23.97 10.09 6.39
C PRO A 75 22.59 10.16 7.07
N PHE A 76 22.10 11.37 7.28
CA PHE A 76 20.77 11.65 7.83
C PHE A 76 19.97 12.44 6.81
N TYR A 77 18.77 11.95 6.44
CA TYR A 77 17.99 12.46 5.29
C TYR A 77 18.64 12.30 3.92
N GLU A 78 19.69 11.50 3.84
CA GLU A 78 20.37 11.15 2.60
C GLU A 78 20.41 9.62 2.51
N SER A 79 19.89 9.07 1.41
CA SER A 79 19.89 7.63 1.14
C SER A 79 20.70 7.37 -0.12
N GLU A 80 21.63 6.42 -0.10
CA GLU A 80 22.26 5.88 -1.32
C GLU A 80 21.18 5.40 -2.31
N LYS A 81 20.05 4.91 -1.78
CA LYS A 81 18.92 4.41 -2.55
C LYS A 81 18.10 5.54 -3.16
N ALA A 82 18.25 6.81 -2.78
CA ALA A 82 17.45 7.91 -3.33
C ALA A 82 17.69 8.11 -4.84
N LEU A 83 18.95 8.00 -5.28
CA LEU A 83 19.31 8.05 -6.71
C LEU A 83 18.79 6.82 -7.45
N GLN A 84 18.91 5.62 -6.86
CA GLN A 84 18.41 4.37 -7.46
C GLN A 84 16.88 4.31 -7.50
N LEU A 85 16.20 4.87 -6.50
CA LEU A 85 14.74 4.99 -6.45
C LEU A 85 14.22 5.99 -7.47
N ALA A 86 14.97 7.04 -7.81
CA ALA A 86 14.61 7.93 -8.90
C ALA A 86 14.63 7.21 -10.26
N VAL A 87 15.54 6.25 -10.43
CA VAL A 87 15.67 5.40 -11.63
C VAL A 87 14.69 4.22 -11.61
N ASN A 88 14.40 3.64 -10.43
CA ASN A 88 13.57 2.44 -10.24
C ASN A 88 12.21 2.74 -9.58
N ARG A 89 11.62 3.93 -9.76
CA ARG A 89 10.32 4.32 -9.15
C ARG A 89 9.20 3.31 -9.42
N ASN A 90 9.36 2.56 -10.51
CA ASN A 90 8.38 1.64 -11.04
C ASN A 90 8.75 0.18 -10.71
N ARG A 91 9.52 -0.05 -9.64
CA ARG A 91 9.73 -1.35 -9.02
C ARG A 91 9.51 -1.25 -7.51
N SER A 92 9.14 -2.34 -6.89
CA SER A 92 8.82 -2.51 -5.46
C SER A 92 10.01 -2.98 -4.62
N VAL A 93 11.08 -3.43 -5.28
CA VAL A 93 12.31 -3.98 -4.66
C VAL A 93 13.05 -2.98 -3.75
N MET A 94 12.77 -1.67 -3.86
CA MET A 94 13.38 -0.67 -3.00
C MET A 94 12.35 0.27 -2.37
N HIS A 95 12.43 0.42 -1.04
CA HIS A 95 11.55 1.32 -0.28
C HIS A 95 12.31 2.45 0.45
N GLY A 96 13.57 2.27 0.85
CA GLY A 96 14.31 3.22 1.69
C GLY A 96 14.67 4.58 1.03
N LYS A 97 13.79 5.59 1.13
CA LYS A 97 13.99 6.91 0.47
C LYS A 97 14.90 7.90 1.20
N ASN A 98 14.84 7.95 2.53
CA ASN A 98 15.42 9.06 3.30
C ASN A 98 16.59 8.65 4.20
N GLY A 99 16.96 7.36 4.25
CA GLY A 99 18.09 6.91 5.08
C GLY A 99 17.87 7.15 6.58
N VAL A 100 16.62 7.16 7.05
CA VAL A 100 16.27 7.39 8.47
C VAL A 100 15.59 6.20 9.16
N GLY A 101 15.17 5.17 8.39
CA GLY A 101 14.44 4.01 8.92
C GLY A 101 15.14 3.34 10.10
N ARG A 102 16.47 3.16 10.03
CA ARG A 102 17.31 2.60 11.10
C ARG A 102 17.25 3.39 12.42
N LEU A 103 16.90 4.67 12.38
CA LEU A 103 16.82 5.52 13.57
C LEU A 103 15.42 5.50 14.19
N THR A 104 14.39 4.99 13.50
CA THR A 104 12.99 5.04 13.96
C THR A 104 12.71 4.18 15.19
N PHE A 105 13.62 3.29 15.60
CA PHE A 105 13.45 2.42 16.77
C PHE A 105 13.16 3.18 18.07
N PHE A 106 13.60 4.45 18.20
CA PHE A 106 13.35 5.23 19.42
C PHE A 106 11.86 5.36 19.75
N LYS A 107 10.99 5.15 18.76
CA LYS A 107 9.53 5.11 18.91
C LYS A 107 9.06 3.98 19.80
N PHE A 108 9.80 2.88 19.88
CA PHE A 108 9.39 1.70 20.62
C PHE A 108 10.47 1.07 21.51
N ALA A 109 11.73 1.50 21.43
CA ALA A 109 12.83 0.99 22.23
C ALA A 109 13.82 2.12 22.61
N ASN A 110 14.70 1.90 23.59
CA ASN A 110 15.77 2.86 23.87
C ASN A 110 17.08 2.51 23.17
N ASP A 111 17.29 1.24 22.84
CA ASP A 111 18.54 0.77 22.25
C ASP A 111 18.24 -0.24 21.13
N ALA A 112 19.09 -0.21 20.10
CA ALA A 112 19.09 -1.17 19.01
C ALA A 112 20.52 -1.69 18.76
N GLU A 113 20.66 -3.00 18.65
CA GLU A 113 21.90 -3.69 18.28
C GLU A 113 21.69 -4.48 16.98
N TRP A 114 22.38 -4.11 15.91
CA TRP A 114 22.48 -4.91 14.70
C TRP A 114 23.61 -5.91 14.86
N GLN A 115 23.27 -7.19 14.83
CA GLN A 115 24.17 -8.32 14.67
C GLN A 115 24.09 -8.78 13.23
N THR A 116 25.17 -8.60 12.47
CA THR A 116 25.15 -8.83 11.02
C THR A 116 26.26 -9.77 10.60
N THR A 117 25.96 -10.64 9.64
CA THR A 117 26.92 -11.52 8.95
C THR A 117 26.88 -11.17 7.47
N PHE A 118 28.03 -10.97 6.86
CA PHE A 118 28.14 -10.55 5.46
C PHE A 118 29.34 -11.19 4.78
N LEU A 119 29.28 -11.32 3.46
CA LEU A 119 30.37 -11.83 2.66
C LEU A 119 31.42 -10.74 2.43
N HIS A 120 32.69 -11.07 2.65
CA HIS A 120 33.82 -10.19 2.44
C HIS A 120 35.02 -10.95 1.88
N ASN A 121 35.36 -10.71 0.61
CA ASN A 121 36.41 -11.43 -0.11
C ASN A 121 36.25 -12.95 0.05
N ASP A 122 35.06 -13.46 -0.27
CA ASP A 122 34.68 -14.88 -0.19
C ASP A 122 34.72 -15.53 1.21
N ALA A 123 34.96 -14.75 2.27
CA ALA A 123 34.87 -15.18 3.66
C ALA A 123 33.70 -14.49 4.37
N LEU A 124 33.00 -15.24 5.23
CA LEU A 124 32.00 -14.64 6.11
C LEU A 124 32.69 -13.85 7.22
N LYS A 125 32.17 -12.66 7.48
CA LYS A 125 32.53 -11.83 8.63
C LYS A 125 31.26 -11.42 9.35
N SER A 126 31.39 -11.20 10.66
CA SER A 126 30.30 -10.65 11.45
C SER A 126 30.73 -9.44 12.23
N GLY A 127 29.74 -8.63 12.61
CA GLY A 127 29.96 -7.46 13.44
C GLY A 127 28.72 -7.09 14.22
N ARG A 128 28.92 -6.20 15.18
CA ARG A 128 27.85 -5.57 15.96
C ARG A 128 27.86 -4.07 15.75
N ILE A 129 26.69 -3.48 15.60
CA ILE A 129 26.49 -2.03 15.53
C ILE A 129 25.44 -1.67 16.58
N ARG A 130 25.69 -0.65 17.41
CA ARG A 130 24.81 -0.25 18.50
C ARG A 130 24.47 1.23 18.41
N ILE A 131 23.18 1.54 18.57
CA ILE A 131 22.66 2.91 18.66
C ILE A 131 21.73 2.98 19.87
N GLY A 132 21.90 4.02 20.67
CA GLY A 132 21.01 4.35 21.79
C GLY A 132 20.26 5.66 21.53
N VAL A 133 19.06 5.79 22.07
CA VAL A 133 18.19 6.96 21.89
C VAL A 133 18.81 8.28 22.37
N SER A 134 19.69 8.21 23.38
CA SER A 134 20.42 9.37 23.90
C SER A 134 21.48 9.89 22.91
N ALA A 135 21.98 9.02 22.03
CA ALA A 135 23.04 9.30 21.07
C ALA A 135 22.67 8.82 19.66
N LEU A 136 21.48 9.19 19.15
CA LEU A 136 20.99 8.81 17.81
C LEU A 136 21.87 9.32 16.66
N ASN A 137 22.70 10.32 16.92
CA ASN A 137 23.68 10.86 15.98
C ASN A 137 25.03 10.12 16.04
N ASN A 138 25.14 9.04 16.80
CA ASN A 138 26.35 8.24 16.93
C ASN A 138 26.03 6.75 16.96
N TYR A 139 27.00 5.92 16.58
CA TYR A 139 26.92 4.47 16.69
C TYR A 139 28.26 3.90 17.15
N ARG A 140 28.20 2.77 17.85
CA ARG A 140 29.38 1.97 18.17
C ARG A 140 29.38 0.73 17.31
N ALA A 141 30.47 0.46 16.61
CA ALA A 141 30.59 -0.71 15.77
C ALA A 141 31.87 -1.48 16.03
N SER A 142 31.78 -2.81 16.02
CA SER A 142 32.92 -3.70 16.19
C SER A 142 32.77 -4.93 15.30
N LEU A 143 33.84 -5.30 14.60
CA LEU A 143 33.93 -6.62 13.98
C LEU A 143 34.11 -7.69 15.06
N LEU A 144 33.65 -8.89 14.76
CA LEU A 144 33.83 -10.07 15.59
C LEU A 144 34.91 -10.97 14.98
N ASP A 145 35.63 -11.69 15.84
CA ASP A 145 36.70 -12.59 15.41
C ASP A 145 36.17 -13.81 14.65
N MET A 146 34.95 -14.24 14.98
CA MET A 146 34.27 -15.37 14.34
C MET A 146 32.89 -14.95 13.81
N PRO A 147 32.45 -15.53 12.68
CA PRO A 147 31.10 -15.32 12.18
C PRO A 147 30.03 -15.79 13.17
N LEU A 148 28.92 -15.05 13.25
CA LEU A 148 27.75 -15.40 14.06
C LEU A 148 26.85 -16.45 13.38
N SER A 149 27.03 -16.67 12.08
CA SER A 149 26.22 -17.54 11.24
C SER A 149 27.06 -18.07 10.08
N ASP A 150 26.65 -19.21 9.54
CA ASP A 150 27.18 -19.82 8.31
C ASP A 150 26.59 -19.20 7.03
N LYS A 151 25.67 -18.24 7.17
CA LYS A 151 25.03 -17.51 6.07
C LYS A 151 24.97 -16.01 6.36
N PRO A 152 24.95 -15.16 5.32
CA PRO A 152 24.66 -13.73 5.45
C PRO A 152 23.28 -13.45 6.07
N GLY A 153 23.14 -12.28 6.67
CA GLY A 153 21.89 -11.79 7.23
C GLY A 153 22.11 -10.77 8.32
N THR A 154 21.04 -10.15 8.81
CA THR A 154 21.11 -9.22 9.93
C THR A 154 20.00 -9.47 10.92
N ARG A 155 20.36 -9.57 12.20
CA ARG A 155 19.43 -9.56 13.34
C ARG A 155 19.53 -8.23 14.04
N VAL A 156 18.42 -7.56 14.27
CA VAL A 156 18.34 -6.36 15.09
C VAL A 156 17.67 -6.72 16.41
N LEU A 157 18.38 -6.53 17.51
CA LEU A 157 17.85 -6.72 18.86
C LEU A 157 17.48 -5.36 19.44
N PHE A 158 16.29 -5.28 20.02
CA PHE A 158 15.80 -4.08 20.70
C PHE A 158 15.80 -4.29 22.21
N SER A 159 16.09 -3.24 22.96
CA SER A 159 16.09 -3.27 24.44
C SER A 159 15.40 -2.05 25.02
N ASN A 160 14.88 -2.22 26.25
CA ASN A 160 14.01 -1.25 26.92
C ASN A 160 12.79 -0.92 26.04
N ILE A 161 12.05 -1.96 25.68
CA ILE A 161 10.91 -1.92 24.76
C ILE A 161 9.72 -1.26 25.47
N LYS A 162 8.99 -0.43 24.73
CA LYS A 162 7.87 0.39 25.21
C LYS A 162 6.51 -0.09 24.70
N ILE A 163 6.50 -1.13 23.87
CA ILE A 163 5.30 -1.75 23.32
C ILE A 163 4.86 -2.88 24.26
N LEU A 164 3.56 -2.99 24.50
CA LEU A 164 2.94 -4.14 25.18
C LEU A 164 2.60 -5.22 24.17
N GLU A 165 2.58 -6.48 24.62
CA GLU A 165 2.18 -7.63 23.79
C GLU A 165 0.81 -7.42 23.12
N GLU A 166 -0.15 -6.89 23.86
CA GLU A 166 -1.49 -6.59 23.33
C GLU A 166 -1.45 -5.62 22.14
N ASN A 167 -0.62 -4.56 22.19
CA ASN A 167 -0.47 -3.63 21.07
C ASN A 167 0.23 -4.31 19.88
N MET A 168 1.13 -5.26 20.13
CA MET A 168 1.74 -6.04 19.06
C MET A 168 0.68 -6.82 18.29
N GLU A 169 -0.19 -7.53 19.01
CA GLU A 169 -1.24 -8.39 18.44
C GLU A 169 -2.40 -7.61 17.81
N GLN A 170 -2.94 -6.61 18.50
CA GLN A 170 -4.17 -5.93 18.10
C GLN A 170 -3.95 -4.76 17.14
N GLU A 171 -2.73 -4.21 17.09
CA GLU A 171 -2.47 -2.99 16.35
C GLU A 171 -1.32 -3.11 15.35
N ILE A 172 -0.18 -3.67 15.77
CA ILE A 172 1.02 -3.72 14.92
C ILE A 172 0.88 -4.81 13.87
N ILE A 173 0.54 -6.05 14.26
CA ILE A 173 0.38 -7.15 13.31
C ILE A 173 -0.67 -6.83 12.23
N PRO A 174 -1.89 -6.33 12.57
CA PRO A 174 -2.84 -5.89 11.55
C PRO A 174 -2.30 -4.80 10.62
N PHE A 175 -1.57 -3.82 11.17
CA PHE A 175 -0.90 -2.81 10.35
C PHE A 175 0.13 -3.44 9.40
N LEU A 176 0.96 -4.38 9.87
CA LEU A 176 1.93 -5.08 9.04
C LEU A 176 1.25 -5.91 7.93
N LYS A 177 0.13 -6.59 8.24
CA LYS A 177 -0.67 -7.28 7.22
C LYS A 177 -1.11 -6.32 6.12
N ALA A 178 -1.73 -5.19 6.48
CA ALA A 178 -2.18 -4.20 5.51
C ALA A 178 -1.02 -3.59 4.69
N GLU A 179 0.11 -3.32 5.34
CA GLU A 179 1.31 -2.76 4.69
C GLU A 179 1.94 -3.71 3.66
N PHE A 180 2.03 -5.01 3.99
CA PHE A 180 2.81 -5.98 3.21
C PHE A 180 1.98 -6.95 2.37
N CYS A 181 0.66 -7.02 2.52
CA CYS A 181 -0.20 -7.97 1.81
C CYS A 181 0.00 -7.94 0.28
N TRP A 182 -0.01 -6.75 -0.32
CA TRP A 182 0.16 -6.59 -1.77
C TRP A 182 1.55 -7.03 -2.24
N PHE A 183 2.58 -6.85 -1.40
CA PHE A 183 3.97 -7.15 -1.71
C PHE A 183 4.27 -8.65 -1.58
N LEU A 184 3.71 -9.28 -0.55
CA LEU A 184 3.78 -10.73 -0.36
C LEU A 184 3.00 -11.46 -1.46
N GLU A 185 1.84 -10.93 -1.87
CA GLU A 185 1.09 -11.48 -3.00
C GLU A 185 1.86 -11.33 -4.32
N LEU A 186 2.47 -10.17 -4.57
CA LEU A 186 3.36 -9.94 -5.73
C LEU A 186 4.48 -10.98 -5.84
N ASN A 187 5.11 -11.30 -4.70
CA ASN A 187 6.30 -12.15 -4.64
C ASN A 187 6.00 -13.59 -4.19
N LYS A 188 4.73 -14.02 -4.22
CA LYS A 188 4.30 -15.34 -3.74
C LYS A 188 5.03 -16.50 -4.43
N LYS A 189 5.25 -16.40 -5.75
CA LYS A 189 6.03 -17.38 -6.55
C LYS A 189 7.50 -17.46 -6.17
N ARG A 190 8.04 -16.38 -5.59
CA ARG A 190 9.44 -16.28 -5.15
C ARG A 190 9.61 -16.61 -3.66
N ASN A 191 8.55 -17.11 -3.01
CA ASN A 191 8.52 -17.54 -1.61
C ASN A 191 8.89 -16.44 -0.60
N TYR A 192 8.57 -15.18 -0.91
CA TYR A 192 8.77 -14.08 0.05
C TYR A 192 7.83 -14.26 1.24
N THR A 193 8.36 -14.16 2.45
CA THR A 193 7.61 -14.40 3.68
C THR A 193 8.04 -13.48 4.82
N ILE A 194 7.08 -13.15 5.68
CA ILE A 194 7.32 -12.54 6.99
C ILE A 194 6.80 -13.54 8.01
N ILE A 195 7.61 -13.89 8.99
CA ILE A 195 7.29 -14.87 10.03
C ILE A 195 7.26 -14.11 11.36
N ILE A 196 6.21 -14.30 12.14
CA ILE A 196 6.04 -13.68 13.46
C ILE A 196 5.91 -14.78 14.51
N ASN A 197 6.85 -14.85 15.44
CA ASN A 197 6.94 -15.91 16.46
C ASN A 197 6.81 -17.33 15.87
N GLY A 198 7.47 -17.57 14.73
CA GLY A 198 7.44 -18.84 14.01
C GLY A 198 6.21 -19.07 13.13
N VAL A 199 5.22 -18.16 13.12
CA VAL A 199 4.02 -18.26 12.30
C VAL A 199 4.11 -17.34 11.08
N PRO A 200 3.96 -17.83 9.83
CA PRO A 200 3.90 -16.97 8.66
C PRO A 200 2.77 -15.94 8.76
N LEU A 201 3.05 -14.71 8.36
CA LEU A 201 2.09 -13.60 8.34
C LEU A 201 1.00 -13.89 7.31
N ASP A 202 -0.16 -14.32 7.78
CA ASP A 202 -1.33 -14.55 6.95
C ASP A 202 -2.10 -13.23 6.72
N TYR A 203 -2.18 -12.81 5.45
CA TYR A 203 -2.90 -11.63 5.00
C TYR A 203 -4.21 -11.94 4.27
N THR A 204 -4.60 -13.22 4.18
CA THR A 204 -5.79 -13.64 3.41
C THR A 204 -7.08 -13.03 3.95
N ASP A 205 -7.12 -12.73 5.24
CA ASP A 205 -8.21 -11.99 5.89
C ASP A 205 -8.37 -10.56 5.37
N ASN A 206 -7.34 -9.94 4.79
CA ASN A 206 -7.41 -8.63 4.15
C ASN A 206 -7.87 -8.69 2.67
N ILE A 207 -8.03 -9.87 2.08
CA ILE A 207 -8.57 -10.03 0.73
C ILE A 207 -10.11 -9.97 0.80
N GLN A 208 -10.70 -8.96 0.17
CA GLN A 208 -12.16 -8.83 0.06
C GLN A 208 -12.70 -9.75 -1.04
N TYR A 209 -12.01 -9.79 -2.17
CA TYR A 209 -12.36 -10.59 -3.33
C TYR A 209 -11.11 -10.76 -4.20
N TYR A 210 -11.00 -11.88 -4.91
CA TYR A 210 -9.95 -12.07 -5.90
C TYR A 210 -10.48 -12.89 -7.08
N GLU A 211 -9.81 -12.76 -8.21
CA GLU A 211 -10.03 -13.59 -9.38
C GLU A 211 -8.66 -13.93 -9.97
N GLU A 212 -8.42 -15.21 -10.18
CA GLU A 212 -7.16 -15.77 -10.69
C GLU A 212 -7.36 -16.34 -12.09
N ASP A 213 -6.25 -16.60 -12.78
CA ASP A 213 -6.22 -17.24 -14.10
C ASP A 213 -7.02 -16.51 -15.20
N ILE A 214 -7.22 -15.20 -15.06
CA ILE A 214 -7.81 -14.38 -16.12
C ILE A 214 -6.80 -14.34 -17.29
N GLN A 215 -7.22 -14.79 -18.46
CA GLN A 215 -6.36 -14.78 -19.65
C GLN A 215 -6.80 -13.72 -20.65
N ILE A 216 -5.83 -12.95 -21.14
CA ILE A 216 -5.99 -12.06 -22.28
C ILE A 216 -5.03 -12.55 -23.36
N GLU A 217 -5.55 -12.90 -24.53
CA GLU A 217 -4.77 -13.32 -25.70
C GLU A 217 -4.89 -12.27 -26.81
N ASP A 218 -3.77 -11.86 -27.40
CA ASP A 218 -3.79 -11.21 -28.72
C ASP A 218 -3.79 -12.29 -29.80
N GLU A 219 -4.94 -12.50 -30.46
CA GLU A 219 -5.11 -13.56 -31.45
C GLU A 219 -4.12 -13.47 -32.62
N ARG A 220 -3.62 -12.26 -32.93
CA ARG A 220 -2.73 -12.00 -34.07
C ARG A 220 -1.31 -12.47 -33.79
N THR A 221 -0.83 -12.30 -32.57
CA THR A 221 0.54 -12.62 -32.18
C THR A 221 0.63 -13.83 -31.25
N LYS A 222 -0.51 -14.37 -30.83
CA LYS A 222 -0.64 -15.48 -29.87
C LYS A 222 0.05 -15.17 -28.53
N THR A 223 0.20 -13.88 -28.23
CA THR A 223 0.73 -13.41 -26.95
C THR A 223 -0.34 -13.59 -25.88
N VAL A 224 0.01 -14.28 -24.80
CA VAL A 224 -0.87 -14.53 -23.66
C VAL A 224 -0.41 -13.74 -22.46
N PHE A 225 -1.37 -13.11 -21.78
CA PHE A 225 -1.20 -12.45 -20.49
C PHE A 225 -2.05 -13.19 -19.45
N LYS A 226 -1.41 -13.61 -18.35
CA LYS A 226 -2.09 -14.22 -17.20
C LYS A 226 -2.27 -13.16 -16.12
N LEU A 227 -3.51 -12.93 -15.71
CA LEU A 227 -3.86 -11.87 -14.79
C LEU A 227 -4.42 -12.46 -13.49
N LYS A 228 -4.01 -11.87 -12.38
CA LYS A 228 -4.65 -12.02 -11.08
C LYS A 228 -5.14 -10.66 -10.61
N PHE A 229 -6.42 -10.57 -10.31
CA PHE A 229 -7.04 -9.40 -9.69
C PHE A 229 -7.25 -9.66 -8.20
N VAL A 230 -6.87 -8.70 -7.36
CA VAL A 230 -7.13 -8.75 -5.92
C VAL A 230 -7.75 -7.43 -5.49
N GLN A 231 -8.87 -7.52 -4.79
CA GLN A 231 -9.51 -6.43 -4.07
C GLN A 231 -9.22 -6.56 -2.58
N TRP A 232 -8.76 -5.48 -1.97
CA TRP A 232 -8.38 -5.42 -0.56
C TRP A 232 -9.52 -4.83 0.28
N LYS A 233 -9.66 -5.28 1.53
CA LYS A 233 -10.64 -4.73 2.48
C LYS A 233 -10.26 -3.35 2.96
N GLU A 234 -8.96 -3.12 3.12
CA GLU A 234 -8.42 -1.91 3.72
C GLU A 234 -7.41 -1.21 2.79
N SER A 235 -7.05 0.03 3.15
CA SER A 235 -6.04 0.82 2.46
C SER A 235 -4.66 0.17 2.57
N LEU A 236 -3.90 0.14 1.48
CA LEU A 236 -2.50 -0.33 1.44
C LEU A 236 -1.51 0.74 1.95
N HIS A 237 -1.95 1.56 2.89
CA HIS A 237 -1.24 2.71 3.46
C HIS A 237 -0.62 3.66 2.43
N LYS A 238 0.69 3.53 2.18
CA LYS A 238 1.44 4.38 1.24
C LYS A 238 1.34 3.85 -0.20
N GLU A 239 1.00 2.58 -0.39
CA GLU A 239 0.82 2.01 -1.71
C GLU A 239 -0.58 2.32 -2.22
N LEU A 240 -0.65 2.85 -3.44
CA LEU A 240 -1.92 3.06 -4.15
C LEU A 240 -2.21 1.85 -5.04
N SER A 241 -3.44 1.73 -5.53
CA SER A 241 -3.82 0.65 -6.42
C SER A 241 -3.00 0.68 -7.71
N LYS A 242 -2.37 -0.45 -8.05
CA LYS A 242 -1.41 -0.56 -9.15
C LYS A 242 -1.62 -1.81 -9.99
N VAL A 243 -1.09 -1.72 -11.21
CA VAL A 243 -0.81 -2.86 -12.08
C VAL A 243 0.67 -3.20 -11.95
N TYR A 244 0.98 -4.46 -11.67
CA TYR A 244 2.32 -5.01 -11.57
C TYR A 244 2.57 -5.93 -12.77
N TYR A 245 3.65 -5.68 -13.49
CA TYR A 245 4.07 -6.47 -14.66
C TYR A 245 5.21 -7.39 -14.26
N ILE A 246 5.01 -8.69 -14.48
CA ILE A 246 5.81 -9.78 -13.94
C ILE A 246 6.27 -10.67 -15.09
N ASN A 247 7.52 -11.13 -15.05
CA ASN A 247 8.00 -12.13 -16.00
C ASN A 247 7.63 -13.56 -15.57
N GLU A 248 7.90 -14.55 -16.43
CA GLU A 248 7.64 -15.98 -16.16
C GLU A 248 8.43 -16.54 -14.95
N LYS A 249 9.43 -15.81 -14.44
CA LYS A 249 10.19 -16.17 -13.23
C LYS A 249 9.56 -15.61 -11.95
N GLY A 250 8.44 -14.89 -12.05
CA GLY A 250 7.80 -14.22 -10.92
C GLY A 250 8.49 -12.92 -10.49
N GLU A 251 9.39 -12.37 -11.31
CA GLU A 251 10.09 -11.12 -11.00
C GLU A 251 9.28 -9.93 -11.50
N GLU A 252 9.07 -8.96 -10.62
CA GLU A 252 8.46 -7.67 -10.99
C GLU A 252 9.43 -6.87 -11.88
N LEU A 253 8.98 -6.59 -13.10
CA LEU A 253 9.72 -5.78 -14.06
C LEU A 253 9.32 -4.31 -13.99
N PHE A 254 8.04 -4.04 -13.75
CA PHE A 254 7.47 -2.69 -13.75
C PHE A 254 6.16 -2.61 -12.95
N LYS A 255 5.80 -1.42 -12.48
CA LYS A 255 4.48 -1.10 -11.91
C LYS A 255 4.00 0.29 -12.29
N GLU A 256 2.68 0.46 -12.42
CA GLU A 256 2.05 1.75 -12.65
C GLU A 256 0.69 1.86 -11.96
N TYR A 257 0.25 3.09 -11.68
CA TYR A 257 -1.03 3.35 -11.01
C TYR A 257 -2.20 2.97 -11.90
N THR A 258 -3.24 2.40 -11.30
CA THR A 258 -4.54 2.29 -11.97
C THR A 258 -5.22 3.65 -12.09
N THR A 259 -6.15 3.77 -13.04
CA THR A 259 -6.96 4.96 -13.29
C THR A 259 -8.03 5.21 -12.20
N LEU A 260 -8.15 4.29 -11.24
CA LEU A 260 -9.19 4.27 -10.21
C LEU A 260 -8.70 4.73 -8.83
N ASN A 261 -7.49 5.29 -8.75
CA ASN A 261 -7.00 5.91 -7.52
C ASN A 261 -7.68 7.26 -7.25
N LYS A 262 -7.77 7.62 -5.95
CA LYS A 262 -8.29 8.93 -5.50
C LYS A 262 -9.71 9.25 -6.01
N LYS A 263 -10.54 8.21 -6.13
CA LYS A 263 -11.96 8.31 -6.49
C LYS A 263 -12.86 8.57 -5.27
N ALA A 264 -12.25 8.70 -4.08
CA ALA A 264 -12.91 8.90 -2.79
C ALA A 264 -13.96 7.82 -2.47
N ASP A 265 -13.72 6.64 -3.02
CA ASP A 265 -14.31 5.37 -2.62
C ASP A 265 -13.23 4.56 -1.88
N GLU A 266 -13.65 3.63 -1.03
CA GLU A 266 -12.77 2.70 -0.33
C GLU A 266 -12.42 1.50 -1.23
N TYR A 267 -12.14 1.77 -2.52
CA TYR A 267 -11.90 0.73 -3.53
C TYR A 267 -10.41 0.48 -3.75
N PHE A 268 -9.84 -0.38 -2.93
CA PHE A 268 -8.43 -0.76 -2.96
C PHE A 268 -8.23 -2.05 -3.76
N HIS A 269 -7.28 -2.06 -4.69
CA HIS A 269 -7.05 -3.21 -5.56
C HIS A 269 -5.63 -3.30 -6.09
N SER A 270 -5.26 -4.49 -6.56
CA SER A 270 -4.00 -4.76 -7.24
C SER A 270 -4.24 -5.72 -8.41
N VAL A 271 -3.54 -5.48 -9.52
CA VAL A 271 -3.56 -6.35 -10.69
C VAL A 271 -2.16 -6.85 -10.92
N TYR A 272 -1.98 -8.17 -10.97
CA TYR A 272 -0.72 -8.82 -11.24
C TYR A 272 -0.82 -9.43 -12.64
N ILE A 273 0.09 -9.06 -13.54
CA ILE A 273 0.08 -9.50 -14.93
C ILE A 273 1.40 -10.19 -15.24
N GLU A 274 1.32 -11.48 -15.53
CA GLU A 274 2.46 -12.31 -15.90
C GLU A 274 2.46 -12.60 -17.40
N SER A 275 3.59 -12.36 -18.05
CA SER A 275 3.83 -12.73 -19.44
C SER A 275 5.31 -12.62 -19.82
N GLU A 276 5.80 -13.56 -20.62
CA GLU A 276 7.08 -13.46 -21.31
C GLU A 276 7.22 -12.15 -22.11
N PHE A 277 6.09 -11.59 -22.58
CA PHE A 277 6.03 -10.35 -23.35
C PHE A 277 6.84 -9.22 -22.72
N PHE A 278 6.87 -9.15 -21.38
CA PHE A 278 7.51 -8.07 -20.63
C PHE A 278 9.03 -8.18 -20.52
N THR A 279 9.64 -9.34 -20.81
CA THR A 279 11.08 -9.59 -20.59
C THR A 279 11.99 -8.61 -21.34
N ASP A 280 11.64 -8.30 -22.60
CA ASP A 280 12.36 -7.35 -23.47
C ASP A 280 11.55 -6.06 -23.73
N PHE A 281 10.62 -5.73 -22.84
CA PHE A 281 9.71 -4.60 -23.03
C PHE A 281 10.32 -3.28 -22.55
N ASP A 282 10.30 -2.26 -23.41
CA ASP A 282 10.71 -0.92 -23.05
C ASP A 282 9.59 -0.18 -22.31
N PHE A 283 9.68 -0.15 -20.98
CA PHE A 283 8.80 0.63 -20.12
C PHE A 283 9.17 2.12 -20.02
N SER A 284 10.32 2.54 -20.58
CA SER A 284 10.80 3.94 -20.55
C SER A 284 10.25 4.78 -21.71
N GLY A 285 9.84 4.14 -22.81
CA GLY A 285 9.28 4.81 -23.98
C GLY A 285 7.96 5.52 -23.69
N SER A 286 7.86 6.76 -24.15
CA SER A 286 6.58 7.44 -24.36
C SER A 286 5.97 7.00 -25.69
N GLU A 287 4.65 7.14 -25.86
CA GLU A 287 3.97 6.82 -27.14
C GLU A 287 4.52 7.60 -28.35
N PHE A 288 5.35 8.62 -28.12
CA PHE A 288 5.90 9.54 -29.12
C PHE A 288 7.42 9.39 -29.36
N ASP A 289 8.08 8.39 -28.76
CA ASP A 289 9.50 8.15 -29.02
C ASP A 289 9.70 7.58 -30.43
N THR A 290 10.16 8.42 -31.36
CA THR A 290 10.47 8.07 -32.76
C THR A 290 11.90 7.57 -32.97
N GLN A 291 12.70 7.43 -31.90
CA GLN A 291 14.03 6.83 -32.00
C GLN A 291 13.94 5.31 -32.06
N VAL A 292 14.64 4.71 -33.03
CA VAL A 292 14.80 3.26 -33.16
C VAL A 292 15.54 2.74 -31.94
N LYS A 293 14.79 2.25 -30.95
CA LYS A 293 15.34 1.56 -29.79
C LYS A 293 15.63 0.11 -30.16
N LEU A 294 16.67 -0.46 -29.55
CA LEU A 294 17.06 -1.87 -29.66
C LEU A 294 15.99 -2.86 -29.15
N TYR A 295 14.91 -2.35 -28.53
CA TYR A 295 13.81 -3.16 -27.98
C TYR A 295 12.68 -3.28 -29.00
N ASN A 296 12.22 -4.51 -29.24
CA ASN A 296 11.16 -4.80 -30.21
C ASN A 296 9.74 -4.51 -29.67
N ARG A 297 9.56 -4.27 -28.36
CA ARG A 297 8.24 -4.15 -27.70
C ARG A 297 8.19 -2.92 -26.78
N SER A 298 7.09 -2.19 -26.81
CA SER A 298 6.88 -0.98 -25.97
C SER A 298 5.39 -0.70 -25.76
N ARG A 299 5.05 0.41 -25.08
CA ARG A 299 3.65 0.83 -24.88
C ARG A 299 2.87 1.04 -26.18
N SER A 300 3.54 1.30 -27.30
CA SER A 300 2.90 1.45 -28.59
C SER A 300 2.53 0.10 -29.24
N SER A 301 3.08 -1.01 -28.75
CA SER A 301 2.80 -2.37 -29.23
C SER A 301 1.30 -2.68 -29.18
N PRO A 302 0.71 -3.25 -30.26
CA PRO A 302 -0.71 -3.59 -30.31
C PRO A 302 -1.17 -4.48 -29.15
N GLU A 303 -0.32 -5.42 -28.71
CA GLU A 303 -0.57 -6.34 -27.61
C GLU A 303 -0.72 -5.59 -26.28
N TYR A 304 0.16 -4.62 -26.02
CA TYR A 304 0.09 -3.79 -24.81
C TYR A 304 -1.15 -2.90 -24.81
N LYS A 305 -1.52 -2.32 -25.97
CA LYS A 305 -2.75 -1.53 -26.10
C LYS A 305 -3.99 -2.36 -25.84
N LEU A 306 -4.05 -3.58 -26.37
CA LEU A 306 -5.11 -4.55 -26.09
C LEU A 306 -5.18 -4.87 -24.59
N LEU A 307 -4.03 -5.23 -24.00
CA LEU A 307 -3.92 -5.53 -22.57
C LEU A 307 -4.42 -4.37 -21.71
N SER A 308 -3.89 -3.16 -21.94
CA SER A 308 -4.26 -1.96 -21.18
C SER A 308 -5.75 -1.64 -21.30
N LYS A 309 -6.33 -1.77 -22.50
CA LYS A 309 -7.78 -1.62 -22.69
C LYS A 309 -8.56 -2.64 -21.87
N LYS A 310 -8.21 -3.92 -21.97
CA LYS A 310 -8.89 -5.02 -21.27
C LYS A 310 -8.77 -4.94 -19.74
N VAL A 311 -7.60 -4.56 -19.23
CA VAL A 311 -7.39 -4.30 -17.80
C VAL A 311 -8.26 -3.14 -17.31
N ASN A 312 -8.34 -2.04 -18.07
CA ASN A 312 -9.21 -0.92 -17.70
C ASN A 312 -10.70 -1.30 -17.74
N GLU A 313 -11.15 -2.08 -18.73
CA GLU A 313 -12.52 -2.62 -18.80
C GLU A 313 -12.83 -3.49 -17.57
N LEU A 314 -11.94 -4.42 -17.22
CA LEU A 314 -12.06 -5.28 -16.05
C LEU A 314 -12.17 -4.45 -14.77
N LEU A 315 -11.27 -3.49 -14.57
CA LEU A 315 -11.23 -2.63 -13.39
C LEU A 315 -12.51 -1.80 -13.23
N ARG A 316 -13.04 -1.24 -14.33
CA ARG A 316 -14.31 -0.49 -14.31
C ARG A 316 -15.48 -1.39 -13.94
N ALA A 317 -15.57 -2.59 -14.52
CA ALA A 317 -16.63 -3.54 -14.22
C ALA A 317 -16.61 -3.97 -12.75
N LYS A 318 -15.42 -4.31 -12.22
CA LYS A 318 -15.25 -4.68 -10.79
C LYS A 318 -15.60 -3.53 -9.85
N ARG A 319 -15.18 -2.29 -10.17
CA ARG A 319 -15.55 -1.10 -9.38
C ARG A 319 -17.06 -0.84 -9.39
N LYS A 320 -17.73 -0.96 -10.54
CA LYS A 320 -19.20 -0.79 -10.65
C LYS A 320 -19.92 -1.76 -9.71
N PHE A 321 -19.53 -3.03 -9.71
CA PHE A 321 -20.07 -4.03 -8.78
C PHE A 321 -19.82 -3.66 -7.32
N PHE A 322 -18.58 -3.28 -6.98
CA PHE A 322 -18.23 -2.85 -5.63
C PHE A 322 -19.08 -1.67 -5.14
N LEU A 323 -19.24 -0.62 -5.96
CA LEU A 323 -20.01 0.57 -5.57
C LEU A 323 -21.47 0.23 -5.27
N LYS A 324 -22.05 -0.69 -6.04
CA LYS A 324 -23.43 -1.16 -5.83
C LYS A 324 -23.60 -1.91 -4.51
N GLU A 325 -22.64 -2.75 -4.13
CA GLU A 325 -22.66 -3.43 -2.82
C GLU A 325 -22.37 -2.45 -1.68
N TYR A 326 -21.38 -1.57 -1.87
CA TYR A 326 -20.93 -0.64 -0.84
C TYR A 326 -21.96 0.45 -0.54
N SER A 327 -22.73 0.89 -1.53
CA SER A 327 -23.79 1.89 -1.35
C SER A 327 -24.81 1.43 -0.29
N GLY A 328 -25.15 0.14 -0.26
CA GLY A 328 -25.98 -0.46 0.79
C GLY A 328 -25.41 -0.27 2.19
N LYS A 329 -24.13 -0.63 2.39
CA LYS A 329 -23.44 -0.50 3.68
C LYS A 329 -23.30 0.96 4.11
N LEU A 330 -22.98 1.85 3.17
CA LEU A 330 -22.83 3.28 3.42
C LEU A 330 -24.13 3.89 3.96
N PHE A 331 -25.26 3.64 3.29
CA PHE A 331 -26.53 4.24 3.71
C PHE A 331 -27.13 3.57 4.94
N GLN A 332 -26.81 2.31 5.22
CA GLN A 332 -27.11 1.70 6.52
C GLN A 332 -26.33 2.39 7.66
N ARG A 333 -25.07 2.77 7.43
CA ARG A 333 -24.30 3.59 8.39
C ARG A 333 -24.96 4.95 8.59
N TYR A 334 -25.38 5.62 7.53
CA TYR A 334 -26.07 6.92 7.62
C TYR A 334 -27.41 6.81 8.37
N GLU A 335 -28.11 5.69 8.24
CA GLU A 335 -29.30 5.41 9.04
C GLU A 335 -28.98 5.32 10.53
N ASN A 336 -27.96 4.52 10.89
CA ASN A 336 -27.52 4.35 12.28
C ASN A 336 -26.98 5.66 12.89
N GLU A 337 -26.35 6.52 12.08
CA GLU A 337 -25.88 7.86 12.48
C GLU A 337 -27.04 8.90 12.61
N GLY A 338 -28.28 8.53 12.27
CA GLY A 338 -29.43 9.44 12.29
C GLY A 338 -29.38 10.54 11.21
N VAL A 339 -28.63 10.30 10.13
CA VAL A 339 -28.50 11.23 9.00
C VAL A 339 -29.71 11.16 8.08
N LEU A 340 -30.32 9.97 7.95
CA LEU A 340 -31.52 9.74 7.14
C LEU A 340 -32.84 10.08 7.86
N SER A 341 -32.76 10.64 9.07
CA SER A 341 -33.93 11.12 9.81
C SER A 341 -34.45 12.40 9.17
N LEU A 342 -35.35 12.28 8.20
CA LEU A 342 -36.10 13.41 7.67
C LEU A 342 -36.93 14.00 8.81
N ASN A 343 -36.78 15.29 9.09
CA ASN A 343 -37.51 16.02 10.14
C ASN A 343 -38.98 16.19 9.74
N ASP A 344 -39.72 15.09 9.60
CA ASP A 344 -41.14 15.13 9.31
C ASP A 344 -41.91 15.11 10.62
N LYS A 345 -42.78 16.11 10.81
CA LYS A 345 -43.82 16.13 11.86
C LYS A 345 -44.92 15.07 11.62
N GLN A 346 -44.75 14.20 10.61
CA GLN A 346 -45.66 13.15 10.19
C GLN A 346 -44.89 11.82 10.09
N PRO A 347 -45.56 10.66 10.28
CA PRO A 347 -44.91 9.36 10.18
C PRO A 347 -44.24 9.23 8.81
N VAL A 348 -42.96 8.86 8.82
CA VAL A 348 -42.13 8.68 7.62
C VAL A 348 -42.86 7.78 6.63
N ASP A 349 -43.21 8.33 5.47
CA ASP A 349 -43.68 7.54 4.34
C ASP A 349 -42.56 6.58 3.92
N LEU A 350 -42.72 5.30 4.25
CA LEU A 350 -41.77 4.24 3.92
C LEU A 350 -41.47 4.19 2.42
N GLN A 351 -42.43 4.59 1.56
CA GLN A 351 -42.22 4.66 0.11
C GLN A 351 -41.26 5.80 -0.23
N ARG A 352 -41.48 7.01 0.27
CA ARG A 352 -40.57 8.17 0.07
C ARG A 352 -39.15 7.85 0.52
N LYS A 353 -38.99 7.27 1.72
CA LYS A 353 -37.66 6.89 2.23
C LYS A 353 -36.96 5.89 1.30
N LYS A 354 -37.70 4.91 0.77
CA LYS A 354 -37.17 3.94 -0.18
C LYS A 354 -36.74 4.58 -1.51
N VAL A 355 -37.54 5.51 -2.04
CA VAL A 355 -37.21 6.27 -3.26
C VAL A 355 -35.95 7.10 -3.06
N LEU A 356 -35.89 7.87 -1.96
CA LEU A 356 -34.70 8.66 -1.61
C LEU A 356 -33.46 7.78 -1.48
N LEU A 357 -33.55 6.65 -0.79
CA LEU A 357 -32.42 5.71 -0.63
C LEU A 357 -31.93 5.20 -1.99
N ASN A 358 -32.84 4.80 -2.89
CA ASN A 358 -32.46 4.30 -4.21
C ASN A 358 -31.77 5.38 -5.05
N ILE A 359 -32.26 6.63 -4.99
CA ILE A 359 -31.63 7.75 -5.69
C ILE A 359 -30.26 8.06 -5.10
N LEU A 360 -30.13 8.11 -3.76
CA LEU A 360 -28.83 8.32 -3.12
C LEU A 360 -27.81 7.22 -3.48
N LYS A 361 -28.25 5.97 -3.60
CA LYS A 361 -27.41 4.86 -4.11
C LYS A 361 -26.96 5.09 -5.54
N ALA A 362 -27.88 5.42 -6.45
CA ALA A 362 -27.52 5.73 -7.84
C ALA A 362 -26.56 6.93 -7.95
N VAL A 363 -26.80 8.00 -7.18
CA VAL A 363 -25.90 9.17 -7.12
C VAL A 363 -24.52 8.79 -6.59
N TYR A 364 -24.45 7.92 -5.57
CA TYR A 364 -23.18 7.42 -5.04
C TYR A 364 -22.43 6.57 -6.06
N GLU A 365 -23.12 5.68 -6.77
CA GLU A 365 -22.52 4.82 -7.81
C GLU A 365 -21.91 5.66 -8.95
N ILE A 366 -22.56 6.76 -9.32
CA ILE A 366 -22.06 7.74 -10.31
C ILE A 366 -20.88 8.54 -9.76
N GLN A 367 -21.03 9.15 -8.58
CA GLN A 367 -20.02 10.06 -8.02
C GLN A 367 -19.84 9.87 -6.50
N PRO A 368 -19.00 8.90 -6.08
CA PRO A 368 -18.71 8.65 -4.66
C PRO A 368 -18.15 9.87 -3.92
N LYS A 369 -17.41 10.74 -4.62
CA LYS A 369 -16.80 11.96 -4.05
C LYS A 369 -17.80 12.88 -3.36
N LEU A 370 -19.05 12.92 -3.83
CA LEU A 370 -20.10 13.74 -3.21
C LEU A 370 -20.43 13.31 -1.77
N PHE A 371 -20.08 12.08 -1.38
CA PHE A 371 -20.37 11.52 -0.07
C PHE A 371 -19.11 11.42 0.83
N SER A 372 -17.96 11.81 0.33
CA SER A 372 -16.67 11.62 1.01
C SER A 372 -16.33 12.79 1.95
N ASN A 373 -15.73 12.49 3.11
CA ASN A 373 -15.22 13.47 4.08
C ASN A 373 -16.24 14.53 4.55
N LEU A 374 -17.53 14.18 4.59
CA LEU A 374 -18.59 15.07 5.07
C LEU A 374 -18.79 14.93 6.59
N SER A 375 -18.97 16.06 7.28
CA SER A 375 -19.47 16.09 8.66
C SER A 375 -20.92 15.59 8.73
N ILE A 376 -21.39 15.22 9.93
CA ILE A 376 -22.79 14.78 10.13
C ILE A 376 -23.78 15.83 9.61
N ASP A 377 -23.53 17.12 9.89
CA ASP A 377 -24.41 18.21 9.44
C ASP A 377 -24.36 18.40 7.92
N GLN A 378 -23.20 18.22 7.29
CA GLN A 378 -23.06 18.27 5.84
C GLN A 378 -23.79 17.10 5.17
N LYS A 379 -23.69 15.89 5.72
CA LYS A 379 -24.44 14.72 5.24
C LYS A 379 -25.95 14.97 5.34
N LYS A 380 -26.44 15.47 6.48
CA LYS A 380 -27.86 15.80 6.69
C LYS A 380 -28.35 16.86 5.71
N THR A 381 -27.57 17.93 5.53
CA THR A 381 -27.88 19.03 4.60
C THR A 381 -27.96 18.51 3.17
N PHE A 382 -26.97 17.74 2.72
CA PHE A 382 -26.96 17.19 1.38
C PHE A 382 -28.17 16.28 1.12
N ILE A 383 -28.47 15.36 2.05
CA ILE A 383 -29.63 14.46 1.93
C ILE A 383 -30.94 15.25 1.93
N ALA A 384 -31.08 16.27 2.80
CA ALA A 384 -32.28 17.10 2.85
C ALA A 384 -32.49 17.90 1.56
N LEU A 385 -31.42 18.36 0.91
CA LEU A 385 -31.50 19.05 -0.39
C LEU A 385 -31.96 18.09 -1.50
N ILE A 386 -31.41 16.88 -1.54
CA ILE A 386 -31.86 15.85 -2.50
C ILE A 386 -33.33 15.55 -2.26
N ASP A 387 -33.73 15.27 -1.02
CA ASP A 387 -35.12 14.98 -0.67
C ASP A 387 -36.07 16.14 -1.01
N ALA A 388 -35.67 17.40 -0.79
CA ALA A 388 -36.45 18.57 -1.20
C ALA A 388 -36.65 18.66 -2.73
N LEU A 389 -35.63 18.33 -3.52
CA LEU A 389 -35.74 18.24 -4.99
C LEU A 389 -36.66 17.09 -5.43
N LEU A 390 -36.73 16.00 -4.65
CA LEU A 390 -37.61 14.88 -4.95
C LEU A 390 -39.08 15.18 -4.63
N VAL A 391 -39.36 16.05 -3.67
CA VAL A 391 -40.74 16.47 -3.36
C VAL A 391 -41.20 17.60 -4.28
N SER A 392 -40.28 18.32 -4.93
CA SER A 392 -40.62 19.37 -5.90
C SER A 392 -40.89 18.82 -7.31
N ASP A 393 -41.33 19.71 -8.19
CA ASP A 393 -41.48 19.50 -9.64
C ASP A 393 -40.12 19.48 -10.39
N GLN A 394 -39.00 19.64 -9.67
CA GLN A 394 -37.66 19.77 -10.23
C GLN A 394 -36.81 18.50 -10.13
N ARG A 395 -37.43 17.32 -10.05
CA ARG A 395 -36.71 16.03 -9.96
C ARG A 395 -35.64 15.87 -11.05
N ILE A 396 -35.95 16.27 -12.28
CA ILE A 396 -35.03 16.21 -13.43
C ILE A 396 -33.80 17.11 -13.24
N SER A 397 -33.91 18.18 -12.46
CA SER A 397 -32.77 19.07 -12.19
C SER A 397 -31.61 18.33 -11.49
N LEU A 398 -31.87 17.24 -10.75
CA LEU A 398 -30.80 16.42 -10.17
C LEU A 398 -29.94 15.76 -11.27
N LEU A 399 -30.58 15.24 -12.32
CA LEU A 399 -29.86 14.65 -13.46
C LEU A 399 -28.99 15.71 -14.15
N ASN A 400 -29.55 16.90 -14.42
CA ASN A 400 -28.81 18.00 -15.05
C ASN A 400 -27.63 18.48 -14.20
N LEU A 401 -27.80 18.52 -12.87
CA LEU A 401 -26.72 18.88 -11.95
C LEU A 401 -25.59 17.85 -12.01
N LEU A 402 -25.90 16.55 -12.05
CA LEU A 402 -24.88 15.50 -12.14
C LEU A 402 -24.17 15.51 -13.49
N GLU A 403 -24.90 15.71 -14.58
CA GLU A 403 -24.32 15.87 -15.93
C GLU A 403 -23.38 17.08 -16.03
N SER A 404 -23.60 18.12 -15.22
CA SER A 404 -22.69 19.27 -15.17
C SER A 404 -21.34 18.96 -14.48
N ILE A 405 -21.29 17.88 -13.69
CA ILE A 405 -20.14 17.50 -12.86
C ILE A 405 -19.41 16.28 -13.42
N VAL A 406 -20.14 15.37 -14.07
CA VAL A 406 -19.65 14.07 -14.55
C VAL A 406 -20.25 13.75 -15.91
N ASP A 407 -19.42 13.28 -16.84
CA ASP A 407 -19.89 12.65 -18.07
C ASP A 407 -20.49 11.28 -17.75
N LEU A 408 -21.83 11.21 -17.68
CA LEU A 408 -22.57 9.98 -17.40
C LEU A 408 -22.56 9.04 -18.60
N GLU A 409 -22.37 7.74 -18.35
CA GLU A 409 -22.63 6.72 -19.37
C GLU A 409 -24.14 6.64 -19.67
N GLU A 410 -24.50 6.22 -20.89
CA GLU A 410 -25.92 6.11 -21.30
C GLU A 410 -26.74 5.22 -20.35
N GLU A 411 -26.13 4.14 -19.85
CA GLU A 411 -26.77 3.23 -18.89
C GLU A 411 -27.08 3.95 -17.56
N GLU A 412 -26.13 4.73 -17.03
CA GLU A 412 -26.29 5.50 -15.79
C GLU A 412 -27.36 6.59 -15.94
N ARG A 413 -27.38 7.26 -17.10
CA ARG A 413 -28.39 8.26 -17.47
C ARG A 413 -29.79 7.64 -17.49
N ILE A 414 -29.94 6.47 -18.11
CA ILE A 414 -31.22 5.76 -18.21
C ILE A 414 -31.69 5.32 -16.82
N GLU A 415 -30.81 4.71 -16.02
CA GLU A 415 -31.13 4.23 -14.67
C GLU A 415 -31.56 5.38 -13.75
N LEU A 416 -30.79 6.47 -13.71
CA LEU A 416 -31.12 7.62 -12.88
C LEU A 416 -32.42 8.31 -13.33
N LYS A 417 -32.64 8.43 -14.65
CA LYS A 417 -33.88 9.02 -15.18
C LYS A 417 -35.11 8.17 -14.82
N ALA A 418 -35.00 6.84 -14.87
CA ALA A 418 -36.06 5.93 -14.47
C ALA A 418 -36.40 6.05 -12.97
N LEU A 419 -35.42 6.32 -12.10
CA LEU A 419 -35.65 6.56 -10.68
C LEU A 419 -36.31 7.93 -10.40
N LEU A 420 -36.01 8.94 -11.22
CA LEU A 420 -36.51 10.31 -11.03
C LEU A 420 -37.91 10.54 -11.62
N LEU A 421 -38.29 9.76 -12.63
CA LEU A 421 -39.60 9.80 -13.31
C LEU A 421 -40.35 8.46 -13.10
N PRO A 422 -40.77 8.14 -11.86
CA PRO A 422 -41.45 6.89 -11.54
C PRO A 422 -42.87 6.78 -12.14
#